data_AF-A0A7Y5T7I9-F1
#
_entry.id   AF-A0A7Y5T7I9-F1
#
_cell.length_a   1.000
_cell.length_b   1.000
_cell.length_c   1.000
_cell.angle_alpha   90.00
_cell.angle_beta   90.00
_cell.angle_gamma   90.00
#
_symmetry.space_group_name_H-M   'P 1'
#
loop_
_entity.id
_entity.type
_entity.pdbx_description
1 polymer ?
#
loop_
_entity_poly.entity_id
_entity_poly.type
_entity_poly.pdbx_seq_one_letter_code
_entity_poly.pdbx_strand_id
1 'polypeptide(L)'
;MGDHDPHPARTMARALGDPTYDAYLRRRLHHAIEVAGSTGARVVLATLPYNRHGERPDGGLLPEDEPTRVTAWNRLLREVAAHHAGVAVLDLGHRITPENRYTDLAGGYLMRTDGLHLAPTACAVGRAPALPAADRAGPAVTDPVRASLVLAPSVV
;
A
#
# COMPACT_ATOMS: atom_id res chain seq x y z
N MET A 1 5.15 48.47 -5.00
CA MET A 1 6.14 47.79 -4.14
C MET A 1 5.34 46.95 -3.16
N GLY A 2 4.93 45.76 -3.60
CA GLY A 2 4.04 44.88 -2.83
C GLY A 2 4.88 44.00 -1.92
N ASP A 3 4.63 44.12 -0.63
CA ASP A 3 5.25 43.35 0.44
C ASP A 3 4.90 41.86 0.23
N HIS A 4 5.89 41.06 -0.14
CA HIS A 4 5.73 39.63 -0.27
C HIS A 4 5.99 39.03 1.10
N ASP A 5 4.91 38.84 1.87
CA ASP A 5 4.96 38.08 3.12
C ASP A 5 5.70 36.76 2.87
N PRO A 6 6.82 36.49 3.57
CA PRO A 6 7.48 35.20 3.46
C PRO A 6 6.58 34.17 4.11
N HIS A 7 5.94 33.35 3.27
CA HIS A 7 5.17 32.20 3.71
C HIS A 7 6.06 31.37 4.65
N PRO A 8 5.66 31.19 5.93
CA PRO A 8 6.50 30.48 6.87
C PRO A 8 6.74 29.09 6.32
N ALA A 9 8.02 28.68 6.35
CA ALA A 9 8.51 27.38 5.92
C ALA A 9 7.45 26.31 6.19
N ARG A 10 6.97 25.66 5.12
CA ARG A 10 6.10 24.48 5.20
C ARG A 10 6.68 23.58 6.29
N THR A 11 6.00 23.47 7.42
CA THR A 11 6.27 22.46 8.45
C THR A 11 6.59 21.17 7.72
N MET A 12 7.79 20.60 7.92
CA MET A 12 8.14 19.34 7.26
C MET A 12 7.04 18.35 7.57
N ALA A 13 6.23 18.04 6.56
CA ALA A 13 5.17 17.06 6.69
C ALA A 13 5.82 15.77 7.17
N ARG A 14 5.37 15.23 8.31
CA ARG A 14 5.92 13.98 8.80
C ARG A 14 5.64 12.90 7.76
N ALA A 15 6.69 12.19 7.34
CA ALA A 15 6.63 11.18 6.28
C ALA A 15 7.01 9.80 6.83
N LEU A 16 6.85 8.75 6.01
CA LEU A 16 7.31 7.41 6.34
C LEU A 16 8.79 7.42 6.73
N GLY A 17 9.12 6.76 7.85
CA GLY A 17 10.45 6.80 8.47
C GLY A 17 10.58 7.83 9.60
N ASP A 18 9.67 8.80 9.73
CA ASP A 18 9.55 9.61 10.94
C ASP A 18 8.95 8.75 12.08
N PRO A 19 9.62 8.60 13.24
CA PRO A 19 9.14 7.71 14.30
C PRO A 19 7.73 8.02 14.81
N THR A 20 7.33 9.30 14.84
CA THR A 20 5.99 9.68 15.31
C THR A 20 4.93 9.33 14.29
N TYR A 21 5.21 9.57 13.01
CA TYR A 21 4.30 9.21 11.92
C TYR A 21 4.20 7.70 11.76
N ASP A 22 5.31 6.97 11.83
CA ASP A 22 5.30 5.51 11.78
C ASP A 22 4.50 4.93 12.96
N ALA A 23 4.64 5.49 14.17
CA ALA A 23 3.81 5.09 15.32
C ALA A 23 2.32 5.35 15.09
N TYR A 24 1.98 6.49 14.47
CA TYR A 24 0.60 6.80 14.05
C TYR A 24 0.08 5.78 13.03
N LEU A 25 0.84 5.49 11.97
CA LEU A 25 0.46 4.53 10.93
C LEU A 25 0.29 3.11 11.49
N ARG A 26 1.19 2.67 12.39
CA ARG A 26 1.04 1.39 13.08
C ARG A 26 -0.30 1.32 13.82
N ARG A 27 -0.63 2.32 14.64
CA ARG A 27 -1.93 2.37 15.35
C ARG A 27 -3.12 2.32 14.39
N ARG A 28 -3.06 3.08 13.29
CA ARG A 28 -4.12 3.08 12.26
C ARG A 28 -4.29 1.71 11.61
N LEU A 29 -3.19 1.01 11.34
CA LEU A 29 -3.23 -0.31 10.71
C LEU A 29 -3.72 -1.40 11.66
N HIS A 30 -3.29 -1.40 12.93
CA HIS A 30 -3.86 -2.28 13.96
C HIS A 30 -5.39 -2.10 14.05
N HIS A 31 -5.85 -0.85 14.17
CA HIS A 31 -7.27 -0.56 14.24
C HIS A 31 -8.03 -1.01 12.98
N ALA A 32 -7.46 -0.79 11.78
CA ALA A 32 -8.08 -1.23 10.54
C ALA A 32 -8.23 -2.75 10.48
N ILE A 33 -7.23 -3.51 10.94
CA ILE A 33 -7.28 -4.98 11.02
C ILE A 33 -8.37 -5.43 12.00
N GLU A 34 -8.42 -4.83 13.19
CA GLU A 34 -9.43 -5.15 14.22
C GLU A 34 -10.85 -4.89 13.71
N VAL A 35 -11.09 -3.74 13.09
CA VAL A 35 -12.40 -3.39 12.53
C VAL A 35 -12.75 -4.34 11.38
N ALA A 36 -11.82 -4.58 10.44
CA ALA A 36 -12.07 -5.47 9.30
C ALA A 36 -12.34 -6.92 9.72
N GLY A 37 -11.67 -7.39 10.79
CA GLY A 37 -11.84 -8.73 11.34
C GLY A 37 -12.95 -8.88 12.37
N SER A 38 -13.61 -7.78 12.78
CA SER A 38 -14.54 -7.74 13.91
C SER A 38 -15.73 -8.71 13.82
N THR A 39 -16.07 -9.16 12.61
CA THR A 39 -17.15 -10.11 12.35
C THR A 39 -16.66 -11.54 12.08
N GLY A 40 -15.38 -11.83 12.35
CA GLY A 40 -14.74 -13.10 11.98
C GLY A 40 -14.34 -13.19 10.50
N ALA A 41 -14.34 -12.07 9.77
CA ALA A 41 -13.88 -12.03 8.39
C ALA A 41 -12.38 -12.34 8.28
N ARG A 42 -11.98 -13.01 7.20
CA ARG A 42 -10.56 -13.18 6.87
C ARG A 42 -9.99 -11.84 6.42
N VAL A 43 -8.91 -11.41 7.06
CA VAL A 43 -8.22 -10.16 6.75
C VAL A 43 -6.94 -10.46 5.98
N VAL A 44 -6.80 -9.84 4.81
CA VAL A 44 -5.58 -9.89 4.00
C VAL A 44 -5.12 -8.48 3.70
N LEU A 45 -3.85 -8.19 4.01
CA LEU A 45 -3.20 -6.93 3.71
C LEU A 45 -2.41 -7.07 2.42
N ALA A 46 -2.57 -6.13 1.49
CA ALA A 46 -1.77 -6.10 0.27
C ALA A 46 -0.64 -5.08 0.40
N THR A 47 0.58 -5.50 0.06
CA THR A 47 1.73 -4.59 -0.08
C THR A 47 1.54 -3.66 -1.29
N LEU A 48 2.10 -2.45 -1.21
CA LEU A 48 2.09 -1.49 -2.30
C LEU A 48 3.13 -1.82 -3.38
N PRO A 49 2.77 -1.69 -4.67
CA PRO A 49 3.76 -1.66 -5.75
C PRO A 49 4.52 -0.33 -5.77
N TYR A 50 5.68 -0.34 -6.43
CA TYR A 50 6.42 0.89 -6.70
C TYR A 50 5.69 1.71 -7.78
N ASN A 51 5.68 3.03 -7.63
CA ASN A 51 4.94 3.96 -8.47
C ASN A 51 5.85 5.13 -8.91
N ARG A 52 5.39 5.89 -9.90
CA ARG A 52 6.04 7.13 -10.36
C ARG A 52 4.98 8.12 -10.84
N HIS A 53 4.33 8.80 -9.89
CA HIS A 53 3.20 9.66 -10.19
C HIS A 53 3.58 10.94 -10.93
N GLY A 54 4.64 11.61 -10.48
CA GLY A 54 5.03 12.89 -11.02
C GLY A 54 6.51 13.21 -10.86
N GLU A 55 6.89 14.30 -11.51
CA GLU A 55 8.25 14.81 -11.53
C GLU A 55 8.24 16.26 -11.09
N ARG A 56 9.32 16.66 -10.43
CA ARG A 56 9.63 18.04 -10.11
C ARG A 56 10.02 18.80 -11.40
N PRO A 57 10.01 20.14 -11.39
CA PRO A 57 10.43 20.93 -12.55
C PRO A 57 11.87 20.66 -13.02
N ASP A 58 12.73 20.11 -12.16
CA ASP A 58 14.10 19.72 -12.47
C ASP A 58 14.22 18.28 -13.05
N GLY A 59 13.10 17.59 -13.26
CA GLY A 59 13.04 16.20 -13.73
C GLY A 59 13.30 15.15 -12.64
N GLY A 60 13.51 15.56 -11.38
CA GLY A 60 13.63 14.66 -10.24
C GLY A 60 12.29 14.10 -9.77
N LEU A 61 12.31 13.04 -8.97
CA LEU A 61 11.09 12.47 -8.37
C LEU A 61 10.48 13.43 -7.34
N LEU A 62 9.16 13.48 -7.28
CA LEU A 62 8.47 14.05 -6.12
C LEU A 62 8.84 13.24 -4.86
N PRO A 63 8.97 13.87 -3.67
CA PRO A 63 9.27 13.13 -2.44
C PRO A 63 8.34 11.94 -2.20
N GLU A 64 7.08 12.06 -2.59
CA GLU A 64 6.07 11.01 -2.52
C GLU A 64 6.31 9.83 -3.46
N ASP A 65 7.06 10.01 -4.54
CA ASP A 65 7.37 8.94 -5.50
C ASP A 65 8.72 8.27 -5.23
N GLU A 66 9.41 8.66 -4.16
CA GLU A 66 10.66 8.02 -3.76
C GLU A 66 10.43 6.53 -3.43
N PRO A 67 11.14 5.60 -4.10
CA PRO A 67 10.97 4.15 -3.88
C PRO A 67 11.11 3.73 -2.42
N THR A 68 11.95 4.44 -1.67
CA THR A 68 12.18 4.20 -0.23
C THR A 68 10.90 4.30 0.59
N ARG A 69 9.93 5.12 0.19
CA ARG A 69 8.61 5.21 0.86
C ARG A 69 7.83 3.91 0.72
N VAL A 70 7.79 3.33 -0.47
CA VAL A 70 7.11 2.05 -0.73
C VAL A 70 7.79 0.93 0.06
N THR A 71 9.12 0.89 0.08
CA THR A 71 9.88 -0.06 0.90
C THR A 71 9.55 0.07 2.39
N ALA A 72 9.56 1.30 2.92
CA ALA A 72 9.27 1.57 4.33
C ALA A 72 7.82 1.21 4.70
N TRP A 73 6.85 1.56 3.86
CA TRP A 73 5.45 1.18 4.04
C TRP A 73 5.26 -0.33 4.07
N ASN A 74 5.82 -1.05 3.08
CA ASN A 74 5.67 -2.50 2.97
C ASN A 74 6.33 -3.23 4.14
N ARG A 75 7.43 -2.69 4.67
CA ARG A 75 8.04 -3.18 5.90
C ARG A 75 7.12 -2.98 7.11
N LEU A 76 6.63 -1.76 7.33
CA LEU A 76 5.73 -1.44 8.44
C LEU A 76 4.45 -2.29 8.40
N LEU A 77 3.87 -2.47 7.21
CA LEU A 77 2.69 -3.31 6.99
C LEU A 77 2.92 -4.76 7.39
N ARG A 78 4.07 -5.34 7.00
CA ARG A 78 4.45 -6.72 7.38
C ARG A 78 4.73 -6.85 8.87
N GLU A 79 5.42 -5.86 9.47
CA GLU A 79 5.64 -5.81 10.91
C GLU A 79 4.31 -5.83 11.67
N VAL A 80 3.34 -4.99 11.30
CA VAL A 80 2.02 -4.98 11.95
C VAL A 80 1.28 -6.29 11.72
N ALA A 81 1.27 -6.83 10.49
CA ALA A 81 0.61 -8.10 10.18
C ALA A 81 1.12 -9.25 11.07
N ALA A 82 2.42 -9.29 11.36
CA ALA A 82 3.03 -10.32 12.21
C ALA A 82 2.53 -10.30 13.67
N HIS A 83 1.90 -9.22 14.13
CA HIS A 83 1.31 -9.12 15.46
C HIS A 83 -0.14 -9.64 15.53
N HIS A 84 -0.74 -10.01 14.39
CA HIS A 84 -2.14 -10.47 14.33
C HIS A 84 -2.21 -11.91 13.82
N ALA A 85 -2.64 -12.83 14.70
CA ALA A 85 -2.90 -14.20 14.30
C ALA A 85 -4.04 -14.25 13.27
N GLY A 86 -3.84 -15.02 12.19
CA GLY A 86 -4.85 -15.19 11.13
C GLY A 86 -4.91 -14.08 10.07
N VAL A 87 -4.07 -13.04 10.19
CA VAL A 87 -3.90 -12.04 9.12
C VAL A 87 -2.85 -12.52 8.13
N ALA A 88 -3.19 -12.51 6.84
CA ALA A 88 -2.24 -12.84 5.77
C ALA A 88 -1.75 -11.58 5.04
N VAL A 89 -0.55 -11.66 4.46
CA VAL A 89 -0.01 -10.63 3.57
C VAL A 89 0.01 -11.14 2.14
N LEU A 90 -0.68 -10.43 1.26
CA LEU A 90 -0.60 -10.60 -0.19
C LEU A 90 0.53 -9.72 -0.72
N ASP A 91 1.55 -10.35 -1.31
CA ASP A 91 2.68 -9.64 -1.92
C ASP A 91 2.32 -9.06 -3.31
N LEU A 92 1.32 -8.19 -3.34
CA LEU A 92 0.84 -7.54 -4.55
C LEU A 92 1.92 -6.63 -5.15
N GLY A 93 2.76 -6.04 -4.30
CA GLY A 93 3.79 -5.10 -4.70
C GLY A 93 4.86 -5.80 -5.52
N HIS A 94 5.34 -6.97 -5.07
CA HIS A 94 6.28 -7.75 -5.85
C HIS A 94 5.68 -8.30 -7.15
N ARG A 95 4.39 -8.65 -7.16
CA ARG A 95 3.70 -9.14 -8.37
C ARG A 95 3.60 -8.08 -9.47
N ILE A 96 3.23 -6.86 -9.09
CA ILE A 96 3.07 -5.76 -10.06
C ILE A 96 4.43 -5.16 -10.38
N THR A 97 5.29 -4.92 -9.40
CA THR A 97 6.62 -4.34 -9.61
C THR A 97 7.71 -5.33 -9.20
N PRO A 98 7.98 -6.36 -10.03
CA PRO A 98 9.11 -7.24 -9.80
C PRO A 98 10.40 -6.42 -9.79
N GLU A 99 11.42 -6.90 -9.06
CA GLU A 99 12.70 -6.19 -8.84
C GLU A 99 12.60 -4.91 -7.99
N ASN A 100 11.45 -4.65 -7.33
CA ASN A 100 11.27 -3.48 -6.47
C ASN A 100 11.45 -2.14 -7.21
N ARG A 101 11.02 -2.06 -8.47
CA ARG A 101 11.15 -0.87 -9.30
C ARG A 101 9.90 -0.66 -10.16
N TYR A 102 9.55 0.60 -10.38
CA TYR A 102 8.50 0.99 -11.31
C TYR A 102 8.95 0.86 -12.78
N THR A 103 8.05 0.39 -13.64
CA THR A 103 8.14 0.47 -15.10
C THR A 103 6.73 0.68 -15.68
N ASP A 104 6.62 1.22 -16.89
CA ASP A 104 5.31 1.38 -17.55
C ASP A 104 4.66 0.03 -17.95
N LEU A 105 5.47 -1.03 -17.97
CA LEU A 105 5.05 -2.42 -18.09
C LEU A 105 5.45 -3.18 -16.82
N ALA A 106 4.78 -2.87 -15.72
CA ALA A 106 5.08 -3.39 -14.40
C ALA A 106 4.61 -4.85 -14.30
N GLY A 107 5.54 -5.81 -14.24
CA GLY A 107 5.17 -7.23 -14.07
C GLY A 107 4.34 -7.79 -15.22
N GLY A 108 4.43 -7.18 -16.41
CA GLY A 108 3.59 -7.49 -17.57
C GLY A 108 2.22 -6.79 -17.57
N TYR A 109 1.91 -6.01 -16.53
CA TYR A 109 0.73 -5.16 -16.46
C TYR A 109 1.04 -3.78 -17.02
N LEU A 110 0.22 -3.33 -17.98
CA LEU A 110 0.31 -1.98 -18.49
C LEU A 110 -0.12 -0.99 -17.39
N MET A 111 0.73 -0.02 -17.08
CA MET A 111 0.42 1.09 -16.20
C MET A 111 -0.35 2.18 -16.97
N ARG A 112 -1.22 2.91 -16.26
CA ARG A 112 -1.77 4.15 -16.76
C ARG A 112 -0.66 5.20 -16.80
N THR A 113 -0.81 6.18 -17.69
CA THR A 113 0.15 7.27 -17.89
C THR A 113 0.38 8.16 -16.66
N ASP A 114 -0.40 7.98 -15.59
CA ASP A 114 -0.20 8.69 -14.32
C ASP A 114 0.76 7.96 -13.37
N GLY A 115 1.35 6.84 -13.81
CA GLY A 115 2.37 6.06 -13.10
C GLY A 115 1.94 5.52 -11.73
N LEU A 116 0.64 5.54 -11.42
CA LEU A 116 0.08 5.10 -10.15
C LEU A 116 -0.93 3.97 -10.35
N HIS A 117 -1.79 4.08 -11.36
CA HIS A 117 -2.86 3.11 -11.59
C HIS A 117 -2.47 2.11 -12.66
N LEU A 118 -2.95 0.87 -12.53
CA LEU A 118 -2.97 -0.04 -13.67
C LEU A 118 -3.87 0.53 -14.77
N ALA A 119 -3.51 0.31 -16.03
CA ALA A 119 -4.40 0.62 -17.15
C ALA A 119 -5.70 -0.20 -17.01
N PRO A 120 -6.85 0.31 -17.48
CA PRO A 120 -8.13 -0.40 -17.35
C PRO A 120 -8.11 -1.85 -17.87
N THR A 121 -7.38 -2.09 -18.96
CA THR A 121 -7.16 -3.42 -19.55
C THR A 121 -6.39 -4.35 -18.61
N ALA A 122 -5.40 -3.83 -17.87
CA ALA A 122 -4.61 -4.59 -16.91
C ALA A 122 -5.34 -4.85 -15.60
N CYS A 123 -6.21 -3.93 -15.13
CA CYS A 123 -7.07 -4.14 -13.96
C CYS A 123 -7.98 -5.38 -14.09
N ALA A 124 -8.52 -5.63 -15.28
CA ALA A 124 -9.35 -6.80 -15.54
C ALA A 124 -8.56 -8.11 -15.53
N VAL A 125 -7.30 -8.07 -16.00
CA VAL A 125 -6.37 -9.20 -16.07
C VAL A 125 -5.68 -9.47 -14.71
N GLY A 126 -5.51 -8.46 -13.87
CA GLY A 126 -4.94 -8.54 -12.51
C GLY A 126 -5.76 -9.38 -11.52
N ARG A 127 -6.90 -9.93 -11.92
CA ARG A 127 -7.57 -11.01 -11.18
C ARG A 127 -6.78 -12.32 -11.34
N ALA A 128 -5.72 -12.50 -10.56
CA ALA A 128 -5.04 -13.78 -10.44
C ALA A 128 -4.57 -14.06 -8.99
N PRO A 129 -4.52 -15.34 -8.61
CA PRO A 129 -5.64 -16.21 -8.23
C PRO A 129 -6.09 -15.96 -6.78
N ALA A 130 -7.04 -16.76 -6.30
CA ALA A 130 -7.53 -16.76 -4.92
C ALA A 130 -6.42 -16.56 -3.88
N LEU A 131 -6.78 -15.89 -2.78
CA LEU A 131 -6.12 -15.92 -1.48
C LEU A 131 -5.30 -17.21 -1.35
N PRO A 132 -3.99 -17.18 -1.02
CA PRO A 132 -3.32 -18.43 -0.66
C PRO A 132 -4.20 -19.08 0.40
N ALA A 133 -4.53 -20.36 0.19
CA ALA A 133 -5.27 -21.13 1.17
C ALA A 133 -4.46 -21.05 2.46
N ALA A 134 -4.87 -20.13 3.35
CA ALA A 134 -4.49 -20.16 4.73
C ALA A 134 -4.90 -21.55 5.19
N ASP A 135 -3.89 -22.31 5.59
CA ASP A 135 -3.92 -23.76 5.70
C ASP A 135 -5.16 -24.24 6.46
N ARG A 136 -5.67 -25.39 6.04
CA ARG A 136 -6.85 -26.04 6.66
C ARG A 136 -6.51 -26.45 8.10
N ALA A 137 -6.72 -25.54 9.06
CA ALA A 137 -6.74 -25.87 10.49
C ALA A 137 -7.65 -24.88 11.24
N GLY A 138 -8.95 -24.98 10.97
CA GLY A 138 -10.02 -24.35 11.74
C GLY A 138 -11.34 -25.05 11.39
N PRO A 139 -12.25 -25.26 12.36
CA PRO A 139 -13.46 -26.04 12.11
C PRO A 139 -14.25 -25.43 10.96
N ALA A 140 -14.81 -26.30 10.12
CA ALA A 140 -15.56 -25.92 8.93
C ALA A 140 -16.70 -24.97 9.30
N VAL A 141 -16.53 -23.67 9.02
CA VAL A 141 -17.61 -22.70 9.06
C VAL A 141 -18.21 -22.65 7.66
N THR A 142 -19.43 -23.17 7.57
CA THR A 142 -20.30 -23.16 6.40
C THR A 142 -20.94 -21.77 6.24
N ASP A 143 -20.16 -20.78 5.79
CA ASP A 143 -20.72 -19.52 5.31
C ASP A 143 -19.72 -18.83 4.35
N PRO A 144 -20.14 -18.20 3.25
CA PRO A 144 -19.22 -17.54 2.33
C PRO A 144 -18.68 -16.26 3.00
N VAL A 145 -17.57 -16.40 3.73
CA VAL A 145 -16.90 -15.30 4.41
C VAL A 145 -16.51 -14.21 3.41
N ARG A 146 -17.05 -12.99 3.61
CA ARG A 146 -16.60 -11.79 2.91
C ARG A 146 -15.13 -11.55 3.22
N ALA A 147 -14.29 -11.50 2.18
CA ALA A 147 -12.90 -11.06 2.30
C ALA A 147 -12.86 -9.53 2.25
N SER A 148 -12.29 -8.90 3.28
CA SER A 148 -12.03 -7.47 3.28
C SER A 148 -10.56 -7.24 2.91
N LEU A 149 -10.33 -6.56 1.79
CA LEU A 149 -9.01 -6.10 1.39
C LEU A 149 -8.78 -4.72 2.00
N VAL A 150 -7.83 -4.61 2.92
CA VAL A 150 -7.38 -3.30 3.41
C VAL A 150 -6.28 -2.82 2.48
N LEU A 151 -6.62 -1.86 1.63
CA LEU A 151 -5.66 -1.12 0.83
C LEU A 151 -5.15 0.07 1.64
N ALA A 152 -3.88 0.43 1.45
CA ALA A 152 -3.31 1.62 2.05
C ALA A 152 -4.15 2.86 1.65
N PRO A 153 -4.30 3.86 2.54
CA PRO A 153 -4.90 5.11 2.12
C PRO A 153 -4.06 5.73 1.00
N SER A 154 -4.71 6.19 -0.07
CA SER A 154 -4.10 7.14 -1.00
C SER A 154 -3.78 8.40 -0.21
N VAL A 155 -2.52 8.58 0.17
CA VAL A 155 -2.05 9.82 0.79
C VAL A 155 -1.51 10.69 -0.34
N VAL A 156 -2.39 11.55 -0.83
CA VAL A 156 -2.08 12.75 -1.65
C VAL A 156 -1.59 13.85 -0.71
#